data_AF-A0A843RMM0-F1
#
_entry.id   AF-A0A843RMM0-F1
#
_cell.length_a   1.000
_cell.length_b   1.000
_cell.length_c   1.000
_cell.angle_alpha   90.00
_cell.angle_beta   90.00
_cell.angle_gamma   90.00
#
_symmetry.space_group_name_H-M   'P 1'
#
loop_
_entity.id
_entity.type
_entity.pdbx_description
1 polymer ?
#
loop_
_entity_poly.entity_id
_entity_poly.type
_entity_poly.pdbx_seq_one_letter_code
_entity_poly.pdbx_strand_id
1 'polypeptide(L)'
;MRYDDPQLQELLASAYVAGAMQGPARRRFEALLRTRPALRRRVEAWEDRLTPLVDATPEVAPPARVWRALQRRIAPASATVPARPAGFWNTLAFWRPFGAVAACLAVLVTGFAVYQTLRPSAGPQVAEVAPPQTNPSYVAVLEDESNQPVLVVTAFKGPWRLVVEPLRDLAPYQGKVFQVWAVERGTGTSRPLLQVSSGEVLRQPLGEAGWDAIKTSESLAVTLEDAGPVPASPGGPVLFSGLCLNLRGPTEI
;
A
#
# COMPACT_ATOMS: atom_id res chain seq x y z
N MET A 1 -14.44 -15.72 51.37
CA MET A 1 -12.98 -15.90 51.54
C MET A 1 -12.57 -15.18 52.82
N ARG A 2 -11.60 -15.65 53.63
CA ARG A 2 -11.28 -15.08 54.96
C ARG A 2 -10.89 -13.59 54.95
N TYR A 3 -10.55 -13.01 53.81
CA TYR A 3 -10.16 -11.60 53.64
C TYR A 3 -11.30 -10.68 53.17
N ASP A 4 -12.51 -11.19 53.00
CA ASP A 4 -13.69 -10.38 52.66
C ASP A 4 -14.39 -9.84 53.91
N ASP A 5 -13.98 -10.32 55.10
CA ASP A 5 -14.49 -9.87 56.38
C ASP A 5 -14.07 -8.41 56.66
N PRO A 6 -15.01 -7.46 56.75
CA PRO A 6 -14.72 -6.05 56.99
C PRO A 6 -13.95 -5.78 58.29
N GLN A 7 -14.19 -6.56 59.35
CA GLN A 7 -13.50 -6.37 60.63
C GLN A 7 -12.03 -6.76 60.53
N LEU A 8 -11.75 -7.88 59.85
CA LEU A 8 -10.37 -8.30 59.60
C LEU A 8 -9.63 -7.30 58.71
N GLN A 9 -10.29 -6.75 57.68
CA GLN A 9 -9.69 -5.74 56.81
C GLN A 9 -9.28 -4.48 57.58
N GLU A 10 -10.13 -4.01 58.50
CA GLU A 10 -9.86 -2.85 59.34
C GLU A 10 -8.63 -3.09 60.25
N LEU A 11 -8.57 -4.25 60.90
CA LEU A 11 -7.44 -4.63 61.77
C LEU A 11 -6.13 -4.80 61.01
N LEU A 12 -6.17 -5.39 59.81
CA LEU A 12 -4.98 -5.55 58.99
C LEU A 12 -4.49 -4.19 58.45
N ALA A 13 -5.40 -3.30 58.05
CA ALA A 13 -5.03 -1.98 57.59
C ALA A 13 -4.39 -1.15 58.72
N SER A 14 -5.01 -1.12 59.90
CA SER A 14 -4.47 -0.37 61.05
C SER A 14 -3.10 -0.88 61.49
N ALA A 15 -2.92 -2.21 61.58
CA ALA A 15 -1.64 -2.81 61.95
C ALA A 15 -0.55 -2.62 60.88
N TYR A 16 -0.92 -2.51 59.61
CA TYR A 16 0.01 -2.18 58.54
C TYR A 16 0.48 -0.72 58.64
N VAL A 17 -0.45 0.23 58.76
CA VAL A 17 -0.13 1.67 58.82
C VAL A 17 0.65 2.01 60.10
N ALA A 18 0.28 1.41 61.24
CA ALA A 18 1.02 1.58 62.50
C ALA A 18 2.42 0.92 62.49
N GLY A 19 2.80 0.22 61.42
CA GLY A 19 4.11 -0.44 61.30
C GLY A 19 4.27 -1.71 62.15
N ALA A 20 3.18 -2.24 62.71
CA ALA A 20 3.20 -3.44 63.56
C ALA A 20 3.44 -4.75 62.77
N MET A 21 3.20 -4.73 61.45
CA MET A 21 3.48 -5.88 60.58
C MET A 21 4.95 -5.94 60.15
N GLN A 22 5.61 -7.07 60.44
CA GLN A 22 7.00 -7.29 60.05
C GLN A 22 7.17 -8.51 59.13
N GLY A 23 8.25 -8.49 58.35
CA GLY A 23 8.74 -9.65 57.59
C GLY A 23 7.71 -10.27 56.63
N PRO A 24 7.44 -11.59 56.72
CA PRO A 24 6.51 -12.28 55.81
C PRO A 24 5.07 -11.75 55.86
N ALA A 25 4.59 -11.31 57.03
CA ALA A 25 3.22 -10.81 57.18
C ALA A 25 2.99 -9.53 56.37
N ARG A 26 3.94 -8.59 56.45
CA ARG A 26 3.91 -7.34 55.69
C ARG A 26 3.96 -7.59 54.19
N ARG A 27 4.90 -8.43 53.72
CA ARG A 27 5.01 -8.79 52.29
C ARG A 27 3.74 -9.42 51.73
N ARG A 28 3.11 -10.30 52.52
CA ARG A 28 1.83 -10.91 52.14
C ARG A 28 0.72 -9.87 52.05
N PHE A 29 0.63 -8.95 53.00
CA PHE A 29 -0.37 -7.89 52.97
C PHE A 29 -0.15 -6.92 51.79
N GLU A 30 1.10 -6.52 51.51
CA GLU A 30 1.47 -5.71 50.34
C GLU A 30 1.09 -6.40 49.02
N ALA A 31 1.21 -7.72 48.93
CA ALA A 31 0.72 -8.47 47.77
C ALA A 31 -0.81 -8.42 47.63
N LEU A 32 -1.55 -8.45 48.75
CA LEU A 32 -3.00 -8.31 48.76
C LEU A 32 -3.45 -6.89 48.35
N LEU A 33 -2.70 -5.85 48.73
CA LEU A 33 -3.00 -4.47 48.34
C LEU A 33 -2.98 -4.27 46.82
N ARG A 34 -2.17 -5.04 46.09
CA ARG A 34 -2.11 -4.94 44.61
C ARG A 34 -3.39 -5.41 43.93
N THR A 35 -4.11 -6.36 44.53
CA THR A 35 -5.28 -7.02 43.91
C THR A 35 -6.61 -6.65 44.56
N ARG A 36 -6.61 -6.01 45.74
CA ARG A 36 -7.84 -5.71 46.50
C ARG A 36 -8.02 -4.22 46.78
N PRO A 37 -8.86 -3.52 45.98
CA PRO A 37 -9.14 -2.10 46.18
C PRO A 37 -9.79 -1.75 47.53
N ALA A 38 -10.58 -2.66 48.10
CA ALA A 38 -11.20 -2.45 49.41
C ALA A 38 -10.17 -2.28 50.54
N LEU A 39 -9.09 -3.07 50.52
CA LEU A 39 -8.01 -2.96 51.50
C LEU A 39 -7.20 -1.67 51.33
N ARG A 40 -6.94 -1.23 50.08
CA ARG A 40 -6.24 0.04 49.83
C ARG A 40 -6.99 1.24 50.41
N ARG A 41 -8.30 1.32 50.19
CA ARG A 41 -9.14 2.39 50.75
C ARG A 41 -9.10 2.45 52.28
N ARG A 42 -8.98 1.30 52.94
CA ARG A 42 -8.86 1.24 54.41
C ARG A 42 -7.48 1.70 54.87
N VAL A 43 -6.42 1.34 54.14
CA VAL A 43 -5.06 1.83 54.42
C VAL A 43 -5.00 3.35 54.26
N GLU A 44 -5.50 3.89 53.15
CA GLU A 44 -5.59 5.34 52.90
C GLU A 44 -6.35 6.05 54.04
N ALA A 45 -7.51 5.53 54.44
CA ALA A 45 -8.28 6.11 55.55
C ALA A 45 -7.53 6.07 56.90
N TRP A 46 -6.68 5.08 57.13
CA TRP A 46 -5.83 5.02 58.32
C TRP A 46 -4.63 5.97 58.23
N GLU A 47 -4.02 6.11 57.05
CA GLU A 47 -2.96 7.10 56.79
C GLU A 47 -3.49 8.51 57.03
N ASP A 48 -4.65 8.87 56.47
CA ASP A 48 -5.30 10.18 56.65
C ASP A 48 -5.58 10.49 58.13
N ARG A 49 -6.02 9.49 58.91
CA ARG A 49 -6.26 9.63 60.35
C ARG A 49 -4.98 9.91 61.15
N LEU A 50 -3.83 9.42 60.70
CA LEU A 50 -2.56 9.54 61.42
C LEU A 50 -1.71 10.70 60.92
N THR A 51 -1.98 11.24 59.73
CA THR A 51 -1.27 12.41 59.18
C THR A 51 -1.17 13.59 60.16
N PRO A 52 -2.23 13.98 60.91
CA PRO A 52 -2.13 15.10 61.87
C PRO A 52 -1.13 14.89 63.01
N LEU A 53 -0.74 13.64 63.30
CA LEU A 53 0.31 13.36 64.30
C LEU A 53 1.70 13.78 63.81
N VAL A 54 1.91 13.81 62.49
CA VAL A 54 3.15 14.31 61.88
C VAL A 54 3.29 15.81 62.16
N ASP A 55 2.20 16.57 62.01
CA ASP A 55 2.19 18.02 62.26
C ASP A 55 2.43 18.37 63.73
N ALA A 56 2.06 17.48 64.65
CA ALA A 56 2.31 17.63 66.09
C ALA A 56 3.74 17.26 66.50
N THR A 57 4.55 16.71 65.59
CA THR A 57 5.92 16.29 65.88
C THR A 57 6.89 17.45 65.69
N PRO A 58 7.81 17.73 66.64
CA PRO A 58 8.77 18.82 66.48
C PRO A 58 9.71 18.57 65.31
N GLU A 59 10.01 19.62 64.54
CA GLU A 59 10.93 19.56 63.41
C GLU A 59 12.35 19.28 63.88
N VAL A 60 13.00 18.29 63.28
CA VAL A 60 14.41 17.96 63.51
C VAL A 60 15.14 17.99 62.19
N ALA A 61 16.03 18.97 62.02
CA ALA A 61 16.81 19.12 60.80
C ALA A 61 17.73 17.90 60.59
N PRO A 62 17.64 17.19 59.45
CA PRO A 62 18.52 16.05 59.17
C PRO A 62 19.96 16.53 58.90
N PRO A 63 20.99 15.74 59.26
CA PRO A 63 22.37 16.09 58.96
C PRO A 63 22.60 16.29 57.44
N ALA A 64 23.35 17.33 57.06
CA ALA A 64 23.63 17.66 55.65
C ALA A 64 24.26 16.51 54.85
N ARG A 65 24.92 15.55 55.51
CA ARG A 65 25.43 14.31 54.88
C ARG A 65 24.33 13.43 54.29
N VAL A 66 23.15 13.39 54.92
CA VAL A 66 22.00 12.59 54.47
C VAL A 66 21.44 13.17 53.19
N TRP A 67 21.27 14.50 53.15
CA TRP A 67 20.82 15.21 51.95
C TRP A 67 21.76 14.97 50.76
N ARG A 68 23.08 15.11 50.97
CA ARG A 68 24.10 14.81 49.94
C ARG A 68 24.12 13.34 49.50
N ALA A 69 23.80 12.40 50.39
CA ALA A 69 23.69 10.99 50.05
C ALA A 69 22.45 10.72 49.19
N LEU A 70 21.31 11.34 49.53
CA LEU A 70 20.08 11.26 48.73
C LEU A 70 20.29 11.86 47.35
N GLN A 71 20.84 13.08 47.26
CA GLN A 71 21.15 13.72 45.99
C GLN A 71 22.01 12.83 45.08
N ARG A 72 23.03 12.15 45.62
CA ARG A 72 23.85 11.20 44.84
C ARG A 72 23.11 9.95 44.40
N ARG A 73 22.13 9.47 45.18
CA ARG A 73 21.35 8.25 44.89
C ARG A 73 20.20 8.50 43.92
N ILE A 74 19.56 9.67 44.00
CA ILE A 74 18.45 10.08 43.13
C ILE A 74 18.93 10.86 41.91
N ALA A 75 20.15 11.40 41.93
CA ALA A 75 20.73 11.97 40.74
C ALA A 75 20.56 10.94 39.64
N PRO A 76 19.98 11.31 38.48
CA PRO A 76 19.96 10.43 37.35
C PRO A 76 21.39 9.98 37.20
N ALA A 77 21.61 8.66 37.10
CA ALA A 77 22.90 8.19 36.68
C ALA A 77 23.14 8.89 35.34
N SER A 78 23.90 9.98 35.36
CA SER A 78 24.90 10.18 34.34
C SER A 78 25.71 8.92 34.46
N ALA A 79 25.27 7.91 33.73
CA ALA A 79 25.94 6.65 33.58
C ALA A 79 27.20 6.98 32.77
N THR A 80 28.13 7.72 33.37
CA THR A 80 29.54 7.39 33.28
C THR A 80 29.73 6.07 34.03
N VAL A 81 29.06 5.02 33.54
CA VAL A 81 29.72 3.75 33.39
C VAL A 81 31.04 4.12 32.70
N PRO A 82 32.22 3.78 33.25
CA PRO A 82 33.43 3.90 32.47
C PRO A 82 33.14 3.12 31.20
N ALA A 83 32.99 3.85 30.09
CA ALA A 83 32.66 3.24 28.81
C ALA A 83 33.80 2.27 28.56
N ARG A 84 33.54 0.98 28.79
CA ARG A 84 34.35 -0.11 28.25
C ARG A 84 34.60 0.30 26.81
N PRO A 85 35.87 0.42 26.35
CA PRO A 85 36.17 1.08 25.09
C PRO A 85 35.20 0.54 24.06
N ALA A 86 34.24 1.38 23.68
CA ALA A 86 33.18 0.98 22.79
C ALA A 86 33.95 0.63 21.52
N GLY A 87 33.94 -0.65 21.13
CA GLY A 87 34.58 -1.07 19.89
C GLY A 87 34.17 -0.12 18.78
N PHE A 88 35.04 0.16 17.82
CA PHE A 88 34.83 1.19 16.81
C PHE A 88 33.41 1.17 16.18
N TRP A 89 32.79 -0.01 16.08
CA TRP A 89 31.39 -0.25 15.70
C TRP A 89 30.30 0.37 16.60
N ASN A 90 30.54 0.63 17.88
CA ASN A 90 29.55 1.18 18.83
C ASN A 90 29.67 2.69 19.04
N THR A 91 30.51 3.36 18.25
CA THR A 91 30.68 4.82 18.34
C THR A 91 29.81 5.52 17.30
N LEU A 92 29.06 6.52 17.71
CA LEU A 92 28.20 7.30 16.80
C LEU A 92 29.00 7.95 15.66
N ALA A 93 30.27 8.30 15.91
CA ALA A 93 31.19 8.82 14.89
C ALA A 93 31.44 7.83 13.73
N PHE A 94 31.38 6.52 13.98
CA PHE A 94 31.53 5.49 12.95
C PHE A 94 30.29 5.38 12.05
N TRP A 95 29.08 5.55 12.62
CA TRP A 95 27.82 5.49 11.88
C TRP A 95 27.41 6.80 11.22
N ARG A 96 27.93 7.95 11.70
CA ARG A 96 27.66 9.28 11.12
C ARG A 96 27.93 9.38 9.61
N PRO A 97 29.05 8.87 9.04
CA PRO A 97 29.23 8.89 7.60
C PRO A 97 28.21 8.01 6.85
N PHE A 98 27.83 6.85 7.41
CA PHE A 98 26.79 6.00 6.84
C PHE A 98 25.41 6.68 6.85
N GLY A 99 25.08 7.41 7.92
CA GLY A 99 23.86 8.21 8.00
C GLY A 99 23.82 9.32 6.94
N ALA A 100 24.94 10.00 6.71
CA ALA A 100 25.04 11.02 5.66
C ALA A 100 24.90 10.41 4.25
N VAL A 101 25.56 9.28 3.99
CA VAL A 101 25.42 8.55 2.72
C VAL A 101 23.98 8.07 2.51
N ALA A 102 23.33 7.52 3.54
CA ALA A 102 21.93 7.10 3.46
C ALA A 102 20.98 8.28 3.18
N ALA A 103 21.22 9.44 3.78
CA ALA A 103 20.44 10.65 3.51
C ALA A 103 20.63 11.14 2.05
N CYS A 104 21.86 11.17 1.54
CA CYS A 104 22.11 11.49 0.13
C CYS A 104 21.45 10.48 -0.82
N LEU A 105 21.50 9.19 -0.48
CA LEU A 105 20.89 8.13 -1.28
C LEU A 105 19.37 8.22 -1.24
N ALA A 106 18.78 8.58 -0.10
CA ALA A 106 17.35 8.87 0.01
C ALA A 106 16.96 10.07 -0.86
N VAL A 107 17.72 11.17 -0.85
CA VAL A 107 17.46 12.32 -1.73
C VAL A 107 17.59 11.93 -3.20
N LEU A 108 18.57 11.08 -3.57
CA LEU A 108 18.72 10.59 -4.93
C LEU A 108 17.58 9.66 -5.35
N VAL A 109 17.14 8.75 -4.48
CA VAL A 109 16.01 7.85 -4.75
C VAL A 109 14.70 8.63 -4.83
N THR A 110 14.46 9.57 -3.93
CA THR A 110 13.29 10.46 -3.97
C THR A 110 13.35 11.37 -5.19
N GLY A 111 14.50 11.95 -5.49
CA GLY A 111 14.71 12.76 -6.70
C GLY A 111 14.51 11.96 -7.98
N PHE A 112 14.98 10.71 -8.02
CA PHE A 112 14.77 9.78 -9.13
C PHE A 112 13.31 9.32 -9.25
N ALA A 113 12.63 9.06 -8.12
CA ALA A 113 11.21 8.73 -8.10
C ALA A 113 10.36 9.92 -8.60
N VAL A 114 10.66 11.14 -8.12
CA VAL A 114 10.02 12.37 -8.59
C VAL A 114 10.32 12.60 -10.08
N TYR A 115 11.56 12.38 -10.50
CA TYR A 115 11.94 12.45 -11.91
C TYR A 115 11.18 11.42 -12.75
N GLN A 116 10.97 10.19 -12.27
CA GLN A 116 10.14 9.20 -12.95
C GLN A 116 8.66 9.60 -13.01
N THR A 117 8.11 10.25 -11.97
CA THR A 117 6.72 10.77 -12.00
C THR A 117 6.54 12.00 -12.89
N LEU A 118 7.61 12.77 -13.11
CA LEU A 118 7.63 13.95 -13.98
C LEU A 118 8.04 13.63 -15.41
N ARG A 119 8.58 12.43 -15.68
CA ARG A 119 8.62 11.93 -17.06
C ARG A 119 7.18 11.85 -17.56
N PRO A 120 6.90 12.29 -18.79
CA PRO A 120 5.61 11.99 -19.41
C PRO A 120 5.50 10.47 -19.47
N SER A 121 4.77 9.88 -18.53
CA SER A 121 4.32 8.51 -18.63
C SER A 121 3.41 8.45 -19.86
N ALA A 122 3.82 7.65 -20.85
CA ALA A 122 2.85 6.92 -21.67
C ALA A 122 1.75 6.39 -20.72
N GLY A 123 0.49 6.55 -21.12
CA GLY A 123 -0.68 6.48 -20.24
C GLY A 123 -0.75 5.24 -19.33
N PRO A 124 -1.67 5.24 -18.35
CA PRO A 124 -1.72 4.24 -17.28
C PRO A 124 -1.67 2.81 -17.83
N GLN A 125 -0.49 2.19 -17.77
CA GLN A 125 -0.38 0.75 -17.92
C GLN A 125 -0.91 0.17 -16.62
N VAL A 126 -2.18 -0.24 -16.67
CA VAL A 126 -2.73 -1.26 -15.78
C VAL A 126 -1.63 -2.30 -15.60
N ALA A 127 -1.25 -2.60 -14.37
CA ALA A 127 -0.41 -3.74 -14.04
C ALA A 127 -1.15 -5.01 -14.46
N GLU A 128 -1.13 -5.31 -15.75
CA GLU A 128 -1.58 -6.55 -16.33
C GLU A 128 -0.47 -7.54 -15.94
N VAL A 129 -0.76 -8.34 -14.91
CA VAL A 129 -0.13 -9.65 -14.72
C VAL A 129 0.09 -10.21 -16.12
N ALA A 130 1.35 -10.43 -16.51
CA ALA A 130 1.69 -10.95 -17.83
C ALA A 130 0.73 -12.10 -18.14
N PRO A 131 -0.20 -11.94 -19.09
CA PRO A 131 -1.17 -12.99 -19.33
C PRO A 131 -0.38 -14.23 -19.72
N PRO A 132 -0.80 -15.44 -19.30
CA PRO A 132 -0.22 -16.67 -19.83
C PRO A 132 -0.16 -16.53 -21.35
N GLN A 133 0.96 -16.93 -21.97
CA GLN A 133 1.17 -16.81 -23.41
C GLN A 133 0.10 -17.61 -24.16
N THR A 134 -1.08 -17.02 -24.33
CA THR A 134 -2.18 -17.59 -25.08
C THR A 134 -1.86 -17.30 -26.53
N ASN A 135 -1.67 -18.34 -27.34
CA ASN A 135 -1.49 -18.17 -28.77
C ASN A 135 -2.67 -17.39 -29.37
N PRO A 136 -2.40 -16.38 -30.21
CA PRO A 136 -3.45 -15.59 -30.84
C PRO A 136 -4.37 -16.49 -31.69
N SER A 137 -5.64 -16.13 -31.75
CA SER A 137 -6.65 -16.84 -32.52
C SER A 137 -6.86 -16.22 -33.89
N TYR A 138 -6.81 -14.89 -33.97
CA TYR A 138 -6.91 -14.16 -35.22
C TYR A 138 -5.85 -13.06 -35.27
N VAL A 139 -5.36 -12.78 -36.48
CA VAL A 139 -4.49 -11.65 -36.76
C VAL A 139 -4.94 -10.95 -38.04
N ALA A 140 -4.92 -9.63 -38.04
CA ALA A 140 -5.07 -8.81 -39.24
C ALA A 140 -3.95 -7.78 -39.26
N VAL A 141 -3.24 -7.70 -40.38
CA VAL A 141 -2.29 -6.63 -40.66
C VAL A 141 -3.01 -5.65 -41.59
N LEU A 142 -3.27 -4.44 -41.10
CA LEU A 142 -3.94 -3.42 -41.87
C LEU A 142 -2.91 -2.54 -42.56
N GLU A 143 -3.13 -2.36 -43.84
CA GLU A 143 -2.25 -1.65 -44.76
C GLU A 143 -2.91 -0.35 -45.23
N ASP A 144 -2.10 0.65 -45.53
CA ASP A 144 -2.55 1.88 -46.20
C ASP A 144 -2.72 1.68 -47.72
N GLU A 145 -3.17 2.73 -48.42
CA GLU A 145 -3.33 2.72 -49.89
C GLU A 145 -2.02 2.43 -50.65
N SER A 146 -0.87 2.62 -50.01
CA SER A 146 0.46 2.31 -50.57
C SER A 146 0.93 0.88 -50.24
N ASN A 147 0.03 0.03 -49.74
CA ASN A 147 0.29 -1.36 -49.36
C ASN A 147 1.37 -1.50 -48.27
N GLN A 148 1.48 -0.48 -47.42
CA GLN A 148 2.43 -0.47 -46.31
C GLN A 148 1.71 -0.85 -45.01
N PRO A 149 2.29 -1.73 -44.18
CA PRO A 149 1.66 -2.13 -42.92
C PRO A 149 1.69 -0.98 -41.91
N VAL A 150 0.53 -0.66 -41.35
CA VAL A 150 0.33 0.48 -40.44
C VAL A 150 -0.16 0.03 -39.06
N LEU A 151 -1.03 -0.98 -39.00
CA LEU A 151 -1.65 -1.44 -37.75
C LEU A 151 -1.73 -2.96 -37.73
N VAL A 152 -1.42 -3.58 -36.60
CA VAL A 152 -1.64 -5.02 -36.39
C VAL A 152 -2.73 -5.19 -35.33
N VAL A 153 -3.76 -5.96 -35.66
CA VAL A 153 -4.85 -6.30 -34.74
C VAL A 153 -4.81 -7.79 -34.46
N THR A 154 -4.70 -8.14 -33.18
CA THR A 154 -4.58 -9.53 -32.72
C THR A 154 -5.68 -9.87 -31.71
N ALA A 155 -6.45 -10.92 -31.97
CA ALA A 155 -7.53 -11.38 -31.09
C ALA A 155 -7.16 -12.68 -30.37
N PHE A 156 -7.45 -12.75 -29.07
CA PHE A 156 -7.16 -13.92 -28.22
C PHE A 156 -8.45 -14.52 -27.70
N LYS A 157 -8.58 -15.86 -27.72
CA LYS A 157 -9.76 -16.57 -27.20
C LYS A 157 -9.78 -16.75 -25.67
N GLY A 158 -8.65 -16.61 -24.97
CA GLY A 158 -8.55 -16.90 -23.53
C GLY A 158 -7.57 -16.01 -22.78
N PRO A 159 -8.04 -14.98 -22.03
CA PRO A 159 -9.39 -14.39 -22.06
C PRO A 159 -9.70 -13.72 -23.42
N TRP A 160 -10.99 -13.44 -23.71
CA TRP A 160 -11.40 -12.66 -24.89
C TRP A 160 -10.85 -11.25 -24.82
N ARG A 161 -9.84 -10.98 -25.65
CA ARG A 161 -9.22 -9.66 -25.72
C ARG A 161 -8.72 -9.38 -27.12
N LEU A 162 -8.68 -8.09 -27.44
CA LEU A 162 -8.18 -7.55 -28.67
C LEU A 162 -6.98 -6.66 -28.36
N VAL A 163 -5.89 -6.88 -29.07
CA VAL A 163 -4.66 -6.09 -28.97
C VAL A 163 -4.46 -5.39 -30.30
N VAL A 164 -4.33 -4.07 -30.25
CA VAL A 164 -4.10 -3.22 -31.42
C VAL A 164 -2.74 -2.57 -31.26
N GLU A 165 -1.86 -2.86 -32.20
CA GLU A 165 -0.46 -2.43 -32.17
C GLU A 165 -0.15 -1.59 -33.40
N PRO A 166 0.00 -0.26 -33.24
CA PRO A 166 0.47 0.63 -34.30
C PRO A 166 1.93 0.32 -34.66
N LEU A 167 2.22 0.21 -35.95
CA LEU A 167 3.58 0.02 -36.46
C LEU A 167 4.29 1.35 -36.77
N ARG A 168 3.55 2.45 -36.70
CA ARG A 168 3.97 3.83 -36.98
C ARG A 168 3.26 4.77 -36.02
N ASP A 169 3.74 6.00 -35.90
CA ASP A 169 3.07 7.03 -35.11
C ASP A 169 1.71 7.40 -35.72
N LEU A 170 0.65 6.88 -35.10
CA LEU A 170 -0.73 7.16 -35.48
C LEU A 170 -1.37 8.07 -34.44
N ALA A 171 -1.63 9.32 -34.80
CA ALA A 171 -2.38 10.25 -33.97
C ALA A 171 -3.54 10.83 -34.79
N PRO A 172 -4.80 10.59 -34.43
CA PRO A 172 -5.91 11.27 -35.07
C PRO A 172 -5.84 12.78 -34.77
N TYR A 173 -6.34 13.61 -35.68
CA TYR A 173 -6.45 15.06 -35.47
C TYR A 173 -7.36 15.37 -34.27
N GLN A 174 -7.24 16.58 -33.70
CA GLN A 174 -8.08 16.99 -32.56
C GLN A 174 -9.57 16.80 -32.87
N GLY A 175 -10.26 16.07 -31.99
CA GLY A 175 -11.70 15.77 -32.13
C GLY A 175 -12.03 14.58 -33.03
N LYS A 176 -11.03 13.84 -33.55
CA LYS A 176 -11.23 12.62 -34.35
C LYS A 176 -10.72 11.38 -33.61
N VAL A 177 -11.22 10.22 -33.99
CA VAL A 177 -10.78 8.90 -33.52
C VAL A 177 -10.67 7.92 -34.68
N PHE A 178 -9.76 6.96 -34.59
CA PHE A 178 -9.74 5.84 -35.52
C PHE A 178 -10.74 4.79 -35.04
N GLN A 179 -11.69 4.39 -35.87
CA GLN A 179 -12.65 3.34 -35.56
C GLN A 179 -12.27 2.06 -36.30
N VAL A 180 -12.06 0.97 -35.57
CA VAL A 180 -11.84 -0.37 -36.14
C VAL A 180 -13.18 -1.05 -36.36
N TRP A 181 -13.33 -1.64 -37.53
CA TRP A 181 -14.51 -2.38 -37.97
C TRP A 181 -14.13 -3.80 -38.36
N ALA A 182 -15.01 -4.75 -38.03
CA ALA A 182 -15.02 -6.08 -38.61
C ALA A 182 -15.93 -6.09 -39.84
N VAL A 183 -15.38 -6.40 -41.02
CA VAL A 183 -16.13 -6.51 -42.26
C VAL A 183 -16.51 -7.98 -42.45
N GLU A 184 -17.81 -8.26 -42.41
CA GLU A 184 -18.35 -9.62 -42.49
C GLU A 184 -18.12 -10.26 -43.87
N ARG A 185 -17.76 -11.54 -43.87
CA ARG A 185 -17.62 -12.34 -45.10
C ARG A 185 -18.94 -12.44 -45.85
N GLY A 186 -18.91 -12.16 -47.15
CA GLY A 186 -20.05 -12.31 -48.05
C GLY A 186 -21.04 -11.13 -48.03
N THR A 187 -21.48 -10.65 -46.86
CA THR A 187 -22.40 -9.50 -46.78
C THR A 187 -21.67 -8.16 -46.91
N GLY A 188 -20.39 -8.08 -46.53
CA GLY A 188 -19.62 -6.84 -46.47
C GLY A 188 -20.06 -5.89 -45.35
N THR A 189 -20.94 -6.34 -44.46
CA THR A 189 -21.46 -5.50 -43.38
C THR A 189 -20.37 -5.20 -42.36
N SER A 190 -20.15 -3.92 -42.06
CA SER A 190 -19.15 -3.48 -41.08
C SER A 190 -19.75 -3.41 -39.67
N ARG A 191 -19.16 -4.12 -38.71
CA ARG A 191 -19.55 -4.08 -37.30
C ARG A 191 -18.45 -3.42 -36.45
N PRO A 192 -18.80 -2.53 -35.51
CA PRO A 192 -17.79 -1.81 -34.75
C PRO A 192 -17.08 -2.73 -33.76
N LEU A 193 -15.76 -2.60 -33.65
CA LEU A 193 -14.95 -3.33 -32.67
C LEU A 193 -14.45 -2.41 -31.55
N LEU A 194 -13.72 -1.35 -31.91
CA LEU A 194 -13.08 -0.47 -30.93
C LEU A 194 -12.72 0.91 -31.54
N GLN A 195 -12.54 1.90 -30.66
CA GLN A 195 -11.99 3.21 -31.01
C GLN A 195 -10.55 3.33 -30.52
N VAL A 196 -9.65 3.74 -31.41
CA VAL A 196 -8.24 4.04 -31.13
C VAL A 196 -8.06 5.56 -31.19
N SER A 197 -7.70 6.14 -30.05
CA SER A 197 -7.48 7.58 -29.91
C SER A 197 -6.00 7.95 -29.73
N SER A 198 -5.11 6.97 -29.58
CA SER A 198 -3.67 7.16 -29.40
C SER A 198 -2.86 6.20 -30.26
N GLY A 199 -1.60 6.56 -30.54
CA GLY A 199 -0.64 5.69 -31.23
C GLY A 199 0.02 4.65 -30.33
N GLU A 200 -0.54 4.41 -29.14
CA GLU A 200 -0.02 3.42 -28.19
C GLU A 200 -0.66 2.04 -28.41
N VAL A 201 -0.01 0.99 -27.92
CA VAL A 201 -0.56 -0.36 -27.96
C VAL A 201 -1.79 -0.43 -27.07
N LEU A 202 -2.96 -0.64 -27.68
CA LEU A 202 -4.23 -0.72 -26.98
C LEU A 202 -4.58 -2.18 -26.70
N ARG A 203 -4.91 -2.49 -25.44
CA ARG A 203 -5.40 -3.80 -25.00
C ARG A 203 -6.79 -3.64 -24.44
N GLN A 204 -7.79 -4.24 -25.11
CA GLN A 204 -9.18 -4.09 -24.71
C GLN A 204 -9.84 -5.47 -24.53
N PRO A 205 -10.58 -5.70 -23.41
CA PRO A 205 -11.41 -6.90 -23.27
C PRO A 205 -12.49 -6.87 -24.35
N LEU A 206 -12.70 -8.01 -25.00
CA LEU A 206 -13.68 -8.15 -26.07
C LEU A 206 -14.91 -8.89 -25.54
N GLY A 207 -16.09 -8.31 -25.74
CA GLY A 207 -17.35 -8.99 -25.44
C GLY A 207 -17.70 -10.05 -26.49
N GLU A 208 -18.73 -10.85 -26.21
CA GLU A 208 -19.23 -11.92 -27.09
C GLU A 208 -19.54 -11.41 -28.50
N ALA A 209 -20.29 -10.30 -28.61
CA ALA A 209 -20.65 -9.71 -29.90
C ALA A 209 -19.43 -9.27 -30.73
N GLY A 210 -18.38 -8.75 -30.07
CA GLY A 210 -17.13 -8.37 -30.73
C GLY A 210 -16.34 -9.60 -31.20
N TRP A 211 -16.34 -10.67 -30.39
CA TRP A 211 -15.71 -11.93 -30.76
C TRP A 211 -16.40 -12.58 -31.98
N ASP A 212 -17.73 -12.59 -32.00
CA ASP A 212 -18.51 -13.09 -33.13
C ASP A 212 -18.31 -12.26 -34.40
N ALA A 213 -18.16 -10.94 -34.27
CA ALA A 213 -17.82 -10.06 -35.38
C ALA A 213 -16.46 -10.44 -36.00
N ILE A 214 -15.43 -10.70 -35.20
CA ILE A 214 -14.12 -11.14 -35.70
C ILE A 214 -14.20 -12.53 -36.34
N LYS A 215 -14.89 -13.49 -35.69
CA LYS A 215 -15.04 -14.86 -36.19
C LYS A 215 -15.71 -14.93 -37.57
N THR A 216 -16.65 -14.03 -37.83
CA THR A 216 -17.40 -13.94 -39.09
C THR A 216 -16.80 -12.96 -40.09
N SER A 217 -15.74 -12.24 -39.70
CA SER A 217 -15.08 -11.27 -40.58
C SER A 217 -14.20 -11.92 -41.65
N GLU A 218 -14.15 -11.26 -42.81
CA GLU A 218 -13.18 -11.53 -43.86
C GLU A 218 -11.98 -10.58 -43.74
N SER A 219 -12.25 -9.33 -43.38
CA SER A 219 -11.24 -8.29 -43.22
C SER A 219 -11.58 -7.37 -42.05
N LEU A 220 -10.56 -6.69 -41.54
CA LEU A 220 -10.73 -5.54 -40.66
C LEU A 220 -10.46 -4.26 -41.46
N ALA A 221 -11.17 -3.20 -41.11
CA ALA A 221 -11.01 -1.88 -41.70
C ALA A 221 -10.94 -0.81 -40.61
N VAL A 222 -10.24 0.29 -40.89
CA VAL A 222 -10.14 1.45 -40.00
C VAL A 222 -10.60 2.69 -40.73
N THR A 223 -11.54 3.40 -40.12
CA THR A 223 -12.00 4.72 -40.60
C THR A 223 -11.63 5.82 -39.62
N LEU A 224 -11.61 7.07 -40.12
CA LEU A 224 -11.47 8.26 -39.28
C LEU A 224 -12.85 8.84 -38.97
N GLU A 225 -13.27 8.73 -37.72
CA GLU A 225 -14.59 9.17 -37.23
C GLU A 225 -14.47 10.36 -36.28
N ASP A 226 -15.59 11.04 -36.01
CA ASP A 226 -15.67 12.05 -34.96
C ASP A 226 -15.60 11.40 -33.57
N ALA A 227 -14.88 12.05 -32.65
CA ALA A 227 -14.79 11.59 -31.26
C ALA A 227 -16.18 11.66 -30.59
N GLY A 228 -16.64 10.55 -30.02
CA GLY A 228 -17.96 10.47 -29.41
C GLY A 228 -18.57 9.07 -29.45
N PRO A 229 -19.91 8.95 -29.50
CA PRO A 229 -20.60 7.67 -29.60
C PRO A 229 -20.13 6.86 -30.81
N VAL A 230 -19.99 5.55 -30.62
CA VAL A 230 -19.61 4.63 -31.71
C VAL A 230 -20.72 4.62 -32.78
N PRO A 231 -20.41 4.97 -34.04
CA PRO A 231 -21.42 4.97 -35.10
C PRO A 231 -21.86 3.54 -35.45
N ALA A 232 -23.09 3.39 -35.98
CA ALA A 232 -23.62 2.08 -36.38
C ALA A 232 -23.01 1.55 -37.69
N SER A 233 -22.50 2.44 -38.53
CA SER A 233 -21.84 2.14 -39.80
C SER A 233 -20.67 3.10 -40.04
N PRO A 234 -19.66 2.73 -40.84
CA PRO A 234 -18.55 3.63 -41.19
C PRO A 234 -19.05 4.94 -41.80
N GLY A 235 -18.71 6.08 -41.19
CA GLY A 235 -19.08 7.42 -41.65
C GLY A 235 -17.94 8.14 -42.35
N GLY A 236 -16.69 7.84 -41.95
CA GLY A 236 -15.47 8.37 -42.56
C GLY A 236 -14.89 7.48 -43.66
N PRO A 237 -13.86 7.99 -44.38
CA PRO A 237 -13.13 7.19 -45.36
C PRO A 237 -12.38 6.03 -44.69
N VAL A 238 -12.27 4.90 -45.38
CA VAL A 238 -11.41 3.78 -44.97
C VAL A 238 -9.97 4.16 -45.24
N LEU A 239 -9.17 4.23 -44.18
CA LEU A 239 -7.76 4.60 -44.26
C LEU A 239 -6.86 3.37 -44.33
N PHE A 240 -7.23 2.34 -43.57
CA PHE A 240 -6.45 1.10 -43.49
C PHE A 240 -7.38 -0.10 -43.59
N SER A 241 -6.91 -1.17 -44.23
CA SER A 241 -7.66 -2.41 -44.33
C SER A 241 -6.74 -3.62 -44.43
N GLY A 242 -7.22 -4.79 -44.03
CA GLY A 242 -6.43 -6.01 -44.07
C GLY A 242 -7.25 -7.25 -43.81
N LEU A 243 -6.81 -8.39 -44.35
CA LEU A 243 -7.50 -9.67 -44.16
C LEU A 243 -7.43 -10.12 -42.70
N CYS A 244 -8.53 -10.65 -42.19
CA CYS A 244 -8.58 -11.25 -40.86
C CYS A 244 -8.31 -12.75 -40.96
N LEU A 245 -7.11 -13.16 -40.54
CA LEU A 245 -6.62 -14.52 -40.67
C LEU A 245 -6.87 -15.31 -39.37
N ASN A 246 -7.47 -16.49 -39.48
CA ASN A 246 -7.61 -17.43 -38.37
C ASN A 246 -6.33 -18.26 -38.22
N LEU A 247 -5.67 -18.15 -37.07
CA LEU A 247 -4.41 -18.83 -36.77
C LEU A 247 -4.59 -20.21 -36.12
N ARG A 248 -5.82 -20.58 -35.73
CA ARG A 248 -6.13 -21.87 -35.10
C ARG A 248 -6.64 -22.93 -36.08
N GLY A 249 -6.58 -22.65 -37.39
CA GLY A 249 -7.16 -23.52 -38.43
C GLY A 249 -8.69 -23.38 -38.51
N PRO A 250 -9.33 -23.98 -39.52
CA PRO A 250 -10.79 -23.94 -39.65
C PRO A 250 -11.40 -24.56 -38.40
N THR A 251 -12.23 -23.78 -37.69
CA THR A 251 -13.11 -24.31 -36.66
C THR A 251 -14.05 -25.29 -37.33
N GLU A 252 -13.90 -26.58 -37.05
CA GLU A 252 -14.94 -27.56 -37.37
C GLU A 252 -16.26 -27.08 -36.76
N ILE A 253 -17.30 -27.23 -37.58
CA ILE A 253 -18.65 -26.71 -37.45
C ILE A 253 -19.39 -27.45 -36.34
#